data_AF-A0A0B3S3A5-F1
#
_entry.id   AF-A0A0B3S3A5-F1
#
_cell.length_a   1.000
_cell.length_b   1.000
_cell.length_c   1.000
_cell.angle_alpha   90.00
_cell.angle_beta   90.00
_cell.angle_gamma   90.00
#
_symmetry.space_group_name_H-M   'P 1'
#
loop_
_entity.id
_entity.type
_entity.pdbx_description
1 polymer ?
#
loop_
_entity_poly.entity_id
_entity_poly.type
_entity_poly.pdbx_seq_one_letter_code
_entity_poly.pdbx_strand_id
1 'polypeptide(L)'
;MFDPPYDASTWIPYLQLLVEAIKGVAWPSAFAFLVYNFRDELRPLLANIKSLGPTGVTFSDARQISKTPDDGSDELATGSPTPLNNPVADRIRQNLTVQLEAFNSDSREEELIKSLTFRLLEKNFFTAYLNIFGSQISALEKLNVQPINKDRAKELFKDLQSEHEELRKFSLDQYLNYLFNWEFIERDEDGEQFRITQNGRDFLVFLQSHGLPKDRPL
;
A
#
# COMPACT_ATOMS: atom_id res chain seq x y z
N MET A 1 -16.93 46.73 -26.68
CA MET A 1 -17.93 47.67 -26.15
C MET A 1 -18.74 46.87 -25.14
N PHE A 2 -18.43 47.01 -23.86
CA PHE A 2 -19.13 46.33 -22.76
C PHE A 2 -20.15 47.32 -22.23
N ASP A 3 -21.44 47.04 -22.41
CA ASP A 3 -22.52 47.81 -21.75
C ASP A 3 -22.71 47.24 -20.33
N PRO A 4 -22.44 48.01 -19.26
CA PRO A 4 -22.71 47.55 -17.91
C PRO A 4 -24.22 47.67 -17.62
N PRO A 5 -24.88 46.63 -17.08
CA PRO A 5 -26.32 46.62 -16.85
C PRO A 5 -26.73 47.23 -15.49
N TYR A 6 -25.97 48.17 -14.93
CA TYR A 6 -26.18 48.64 -13.55
C TYR A 6 -26.20 50.16 -13.41
N ASP A 7 -27.18 50.65 -12.66
CA ASP A 7 -27.33 52.06 -12.27
C ASP A 7 -26.22 52.47 -11.29
N ALA A 8 -25.57 53.60 -11.55
CA ALA A 8 -24.39 54.11 -10.83
C ALA A 8 -24.60 54.44 -9.34
N SER A 9 -25.83 54.27 -8.80
CA SER A 9 -26.18 54.55 -7.40
C SER A 9 -26.13 53.31 -6.50
N THR A 10 -25.91 52.12 -7.05
CA THR A 10 -25.81 50.89 -6.25
C THR A 10 -24.35 50.55 -5.98
N TRP A 11 -24.00 50.32 -4.70
CA TRP A 11 -22.72 49.85 -4.17
C TRP A 11 -22.28 48.44 -4.62
N ILE A 12 -23.17 47.71 -5.32
CA ILE A 12 -23.00 46.35 -5.81
C ILE A 12 -21.77 46.13 -6.74
N PRO A 13 -21.44 47.00 -7.72
CA PRO A 13 -20.29 46.80 -8.59
C PRO A 13 -18.95 46.99 -7.85
N TYR A 14 -18.91 47.80 -6.79
CA TYR A 14 -17.72 47.93 -5.95
C TYR A 14 -17.46 46.66 -5.13
N LEU A 15 -18.51 46.02 -4.62
CA LEU A 15 -18.39 44.72 -3.95
C LEU A 15 -17.92 43.64 -4.93
N GLN A 16 -18.41 43.66 -6.16
CA GLN A 16 -18.02 42.69 -7.18
C GLN A 16 -16.54 42.84 -7.56
N LEU A 17 -16.07 44.08 -7.72
CA LEU A 17 -14.65 44.38 -7.98
C LEU A 17 -13.75 43.96 -6.81
N LEU A 18 -14.22 44.12 -5.56
CA LEU A 18 -13.50 43.71 -4.37
C LEU A 18 -13.42 42.18 -4.28
N VAL A 19 -14.50 41.46 -4.57
CA VAL A 19 -14.51 39.99 -4.62
C VAL A 19 -13.58 39.46 -5.73
N GLU A 20 -13.57 40.10 -6.90
CA GLU A 20 -12.65 39.74 -7.99
C GLU A 20 -11.19 40.01 -7.63
N ALA A 21 -10.90 41.13 -6.96
CA ALA A 21 -9.57 41.43 -6.43
C ALA A 21 -9.13 40.41 -5.36
N ILE A 22 -10.02 40.06 -4.42
CA ILE A 22 -9.75 39.02 -3.43
C ILE A 22 -9.51 37.67 -4.10
N LYS A 23 -10.32 37.27 -5.08
CA LYS A 23 -10.12 36.00 -5.81
C LYS A 23 -8.77 35.98 -6.54
N GLY A 24 -8.36 37.13 -7.11
CA GLY A 24 -7.05 37.26 -7.77
C GLY A 24 -5.87 37.11 -6.82
N VAL A 25 -5.99 37.61 -5.58
CA VAL A 25 -4.93 37.54 -4.56
C VAL A 25 -5.04 36.29 -3.66
N ALA A 26 -6.20 35.63 -3.63
CA ALA A 26 -6.43 34.46 -2.78
C ALA A 26 -5.56 33.27 -3.20
N TRP A 27 -5.39 33.02 -4.50
CA TRP A 27 -4.66 31.84 -4.96
C TRP A 27 -3.14 31.91 -4.72
N PRO A 28 -2.41 33.03 -4.94
CA PRO A 28 -0.99 33.11 -4.62
C PRO A 28 -0.76 33.09 -3.12
N SER A 29 -1.66 33.71 -2.33
CA SER A 29 -1.59 33.66 -0.86
C SER A 29 -1.82 32.25 -0.32
N ALA A 30 -2.80 31.51 -0.85
CA ALA A 30 -3.03 30.12 -0.47
C ALA A 30 -1.84 29.23 -0.83
N PHE A 31 -1.24 29.43 -2.02
CA PHE A 31 -0.05 28.72 -2.44
C PHE A 31 1.15 29.04 -1.54
N ALA A 32 1.40 30.32 -1.24
CA ALA A 32 2.46 30.75 -0.34
C ALA A 32 2.26 30.19 1.09
N PHE A 33 1.02 30.15 1.58
CA PHE A 33 0.69 29.57 2.88
C PHE A 33 0.97 28.06 2.91
N LEU A 34 0.58 27.32 1.87
CA LEU A 34 0.90 25.89 1.71
C LEU A 34 2.40 25.65 1.71
N VAL A 35 3.16 26.40 0.90
CA VAL A 35 4.62 26.27 0.84
C VAL A 35 5.26 26.58 2.19
N TYR A 36 4.74 27.55 2.93
CA TYR A 36 5.26 27.92 4.24
C TYR A 36 4.99 26.84 5.30
N ASN A 37 3.78 26.30 5.36
CA ASN A 37 3.39 25.30 6.37
C ASN A 37 4.07 23.94 6.13
N PHE A 38 4.18 23.54 4.86
CA PHE A 38 4.76 22.24 4.47
C PHE A 38 6.24 22.34 4.06
N ARG A 39 6.92 23.44 4.39
CA ARG A 39 8.32 23.67 3.96
C ARG A 39 9.26 22.54 4.40
N ASP A 40 9.03 21.98 5.59
CA ASP A 40 9.90 20.95 6.17
C ASP A 40 9.65 19.57 5.54
N GLU A 41 8.43 19.31 5.06
CA GLU A 41 8.05 18.09 4.31
C GLU A 41 8.40 18.18 2.82
N LEU A 42 8.32 19.38 2.21
CA LEU A 42 8.63 19.61 0.80
C LEU A 42 10.13 19.62 0.52
N ARG A 43 10.96 20.02 1.50
CA ARG A 43 12.42 20.10 1.36
C ARG A 43 13.07 18.79 0.91
N PRO A 44 12.77 17.60 1.48
CA PRO A 44 13.31 16.34 0.98
C PRO A 44 12.77 15.92 -0.39
N LEU A 45 11.53 16.30 -0.74
CA LEU A 45 10.94 15.98 -2.05
C LEU A 45 11.56 16.81 -3.18
N LEU A 46 11.78 18.11 -2.93
CA LEU A 46 12.42 19.02 -3.89
C LEU A 46 13.91 18.73 -4.06
N ALA A 47 14.58 18.17 -3.04
CA ALA A 47 15.98 17.75 -3.14
C ALA A 47 16.21 16.65 -4.20
N ASN A 48 15.16 15.93 -4.62
CA ASN A 48 15.23 14.89 -5.65
C ASN A 48 14.93 15.39 -7.08
N ILE A 49 14.56 16.68 -7.25
CA ILE A 49 14.27 17.27 -8.56
C ILE A 49 15.57 17.80 -9.18
N LYS A 50 16.14 17.04 -10.12
CA LYS A 50 17.46 17.33 -10.70
C LYS A 50 17.42 18.31 -11.89
N SER A 51 16.27 18.46 -12.57
CA SER A 51 16.09 19.52 -13.57
C SER A 51 14.63 19.83 -13.89
N LEU A 52 14.32 21.12 -14.04
CA LEU A 52 13.09 21.67 -14.60
C LEU A 52 13.44 22.27 -15.97
N GLY A 53 12.93 21.69 -17.06
CA GLY A 53 13.13 22.17 -18.43
C GLY A 53 11.81 22.45 -19.16
N PRO A 54 11.84 23.18 -20.31
CA PRO A 54 10.65 23.54 -21.08
C PRO A 54 9.88 22.33 -21.67
N THR A 55 10.46 21.13 -21.60
CA THR A 55 9.90 19.88 -22.12
C THR A 55 9.41 18.91 -21.03
N GLY A 56 9.44 19.32 -19.75
CA GLY A 56 8.93 18.51 -18.64
C GLY A 56 9.91 18.41 -17.46
N VAL A 57 9.38 17.91 -16.34
CA VAL A 57 10.14 17.65 -15.11
C VAL A 57 10.69 16.23 -15.20
N THR A 58 12.01 16.11 -15.34
CA THR A 58 12.69 14.82 -15.22
C THR A 58 13.06 14.63 -13.76
N PHE A 59 12.27 13.84 -13.04
CA PHE A 59 12.67 13.32 -11.75
C PHE A 59 13.85 12.37 -11.98
N SER A 60 14.90 12.50 -11.18
CA SER A 60 15.88 11.41 -11.10
C SER A 60 15.11 10.18 -10.67
N ASP A 61 15.52 8.98 -11.11
CA ASP A 61 15.15 7.74 -10.44
C ASP A 61 15.60 7.88 -8.98
N ALA A 62 14.76 8.50 -8.15
CA ALA A 62 14.66 8.10 -6.78
C ALA A 62 14.43 6.61 -6.93
N ARG A 63 15.44 5.81 -6.54
CA ARG A 63 15.12 4.56 -5.87
C ARG A 63 13.96 4.94 -4.99
N GLN A 64 12.77 4.54 -5.40
CA GLN A 64 11.71 4.35 -4.48
C GLN A 64 12.40 3.38 -3.53
N ILE A 65 12.87 3.92 -2.41
CA ILE A 65 12.87 3.16 -1.19
C ILE A 65 11.37 2.97 -0.95
N SER A 66 10.74 2.12 -1.78
CA SER A 66 10.05 0.98 -1.26
C SER A 66 10.97 0.57 -0.12
N LYS A 67 10.55 0.92 1.09
CA LYS A 67 10.74 -0.03 2.15
C LYS A 67 10.28 -1.33 1.50
N THR A 68 11.23 -2.11 0.97
CA THR A 68 11.24 -3.53 1.18
C THR A 68 10.61 -3.71 2.54
N PRO A 69 9.54 -4.50 2.70
CA PRO A 69 9.07 -4.86 4.04
C PRO A 69 10.34 -5.17 4.81
N ASP A 70 10.69 -4.23 5.70
CA ASP A 70 11.87 -4.39 6.50
C ASP A 70 11.54 -5.67 7.24
N ASP A 71 12.45 -6.62 7.08
CA ASP A 71 12.46 -7.85 7.84
C ASP A 71 11.90 -7.55 9.22
N GLY A 72 10.89 -8.32 9.66
CA GLY A 72 9.92 -7.96 10.70
C GLY A 72 10.48 -7.71 12.10
N SER A 73 11.73 -7.31 12.25
CA SER A 73 12.23 -6.52 13.36
C SER A 73 11.70 -5.08 13.27
N ASP A 74 10.41 -4.89 13.52
CA ASP A 74 10.09 -3.79 14.43
C ASP A 74 10.88 -4.13 15.70
N GLU A 75 12.07 -3.54 15.87
CA GLU A 75 12.77 -3.55 17.16
C GLU A 75 11.70 -3.18 18.18
N LEU A 76 11.32 -4.13 19.04
CA LEU A 76 10.39 -3.87 20.13
C LEU A 76 10.97 -2.66 20.85
N ALA A 77 10.36 -1.50 20.65
CA ALA A 77 10.90 -0.26 21.15
C ALA A 77 11.19 -0.48 22.63
N THR A 78 12.46 -0.31 23.02
CA THR A 78 12.91 -0.55 24.40
C THR A 78 12.27 0.43 25.40
N GLY A 79 11.44 1.36 24.92
CA GLY A 79 10.56 2.19 25.72
C GLY A 79 9.25 1.47 26.08
N SER A 80 8.79 1.68 27.30
CA SER A 80 7.48 1.19 27.75
C SER A 80 6.40 1.53 26.73
N PRO A 81 5.62 0.55 26.26
CA PRO A 81 4.59 0.79 25.26
C PRO A 81 3.62 1.86 25.76
N THR A 82 3.31 2.82 24.90
CA THR A 82 2.34 3.89 25.20
C THR A 82 1.04 3.24 25.69
N PRO A 83 0.51 3.65 26.85
CA PRO A 83 -0.69 3.03 27.38
C PRO A 83 -1.85 3.22 26.41
N LEU A 84 -2.37 2.10 25.91
CA LEU A 84 -3.59 2.06 25.10
C LEU A 84 -4.78 2.38 26.02
N ASN A 85 -5.19 3.65 26.07
CA ASN A 85 -6.38 4.08 26.80
C ASN A 85 -7.63 3.79 25.95
N ASN A 86 -7.99 2.50 25.84
CA ASN A 86 -9.15 2.04 25.09
C ASN A 86 -9.86 0.93 25.89
N PRO A 87 -11.15 1.10 26.26
CA PRO A 87 -11.87 0.13 27.08
C PRO A 87 -12.03 -1.25 26.42
N VAL A 88 -12.01 -1.32 25.09
CA VAL A 88 -12.00 -2.60 24.36
C VAL A 88 -10.65 -3.28 24.49
N ALA A 89 -9.56 -2.53 24.37
CA ALA A 89 -8.22 -3.07 24.55
C ALA A 89 -8.01 -3.59 25.99
N ASP A 90 -8.56 -2.91 26.99
CA ASP A 90 -8.52 -3.37 28.38
C ASP A 90 -9.27 -4.69 28.59
N ARG A 91 -10.45 -4.85 27.99
CA ARG A 91 -11.21 -6.12 28.03
C ARG A 91 -10.45 -7.24 27.34
N ILE A 92 -9.85 -6.98 26.18
CA ILE A 92 -9.02 -7.97 25.47
C ILE A 92 -7.83 -8.35 26.34
N ARG A 93 -7.15 -7.36 26.95
CA ARG A 93 -6.02 -7.60 27.85
C ARG A 93 -6.42 -8.50 29.03
N GLN A 94 -7.53 -8.18 29.71
CA GLN A 94 -8.04 -9.00 30.82
C GLN A 94 -8.33 -10.44 30.37
N ASN A 95 -8.99 -10.62 29.23
CA ASN A 95 -9.26 -11.96 28.68
C ASN A 95 -7.98 -12.72 28.32
N LEU A 96 -6.97 -12.04 27.78
CA LEU A 96 -5.67 -12.64 27.47
C LEU A 96 -4.91 -13.02 28.75
N THR A 97 -4.94 -12.19 29.79
CA THR A 97 -4.32 -12.50 31.08
C THR A 97 -4.92 -13.77 31.70
N VAL A 98 -6.25 -13.90 31.71
CA VAL A 98 -6.93 -15.11 32.21
C VAL A 98 -6.53 -16.36 31.40
N GLN A 99 -6.45 -16.24 30.07
CA GLN A 99 -5.99 -17.36 29.23
C GLN A 99 -4.52 -17.71 29.50
N LEU A 100 -3.66 -16.72 29.76
CA LEU A 100 -2.24 -16.93 30.04
C LEU A 100 -1.98 -17.63 31.36
N GLU A 101 -2.82 -17.37 32.37
CA GLU A 101 -2.76 -18.05 33.66
C GLU A 101 -3.05 -19.56 33.56
N ALA A 102 -3.77 -20.00 32.52
CA ALA A 102 -4.03 -21.42 32.27
C ALA A 102 -2.81 -22.18 31.73
N PHE A 103 -1.80 -21.49 31.20
CA PHE A 103 -0.55 -22.11 30.73
C PHE A 103 0.44 -22.29 31.88
N ASN A 104 1.21 -23.38 31.83
CA ASN A 104 2.35 -23.62 32.71
C ASN A 104 3.37 -22.48 32.59
N SER A 105 3.95 -22.04 33.71
CA SER A 105 4.93 -20.94 33.75
C SER A 105 6.10 -21.17 32.80
N ASP A 106 6.55 -22.42 32.68
CA ASP A 106 7.78 -22.75 31.97
C ASP A 106 7.60 -22.77 30.45
N SER A 107 6.37 -22.93 29.94
CA SER A 107 6.04 -22.91 28.51
C SER A 107 5.30 -21.65 28.07
N ARG A 108 4.95 -20.76 29.01
CA ARG A 108 4.10 -19.58 28.74
C ARG A 108 4.73 -18.64 27.72
N GLU A 109 6.02 -18.38 27.83
CA GLU A 109 6.73 -17.49 26.92
C GLU A 109 6.77 -18.05 25.50
N GLU A 110 7.06 -19.33 25.34
CA GLU A 110 7.09 -20.00 24.03
C GLU A 110 5.71 -19.98 23.36
N GLU A 111 4.65 -20.29 24.11
CA GLU A 111 3.28 -20.25 23.59
C GLU A 111 2.82 -18.83 23.25
N LEU A 112 3.27 -17.83 24.02
CA LEU A 112 3.07 -16.42 23.71
C LEU A 112 3.73 -16.02 22.40
N ILE A 113 5.00 -16.40 22.20
CA ILE A 113 5.74 -16.12 20.97
C ILE A 113 5.03 -16.77 19.78
N LYS A 114 4.71 -18.06 19.86
CA LYS A 114 3.97 -18.78 18.79
C LYS A 114 2.65 -18.09 18.45
N SER A 115 1.87 -17.74 19.48
CA SER A 115 0.58 -17.07 19.30
C SER A 115 0.75 -15.70 18.65
N LEU A 116 1.73 -14.92 19.09
CA LEU A 116 2.04 -13.61 18.53
C LEU A 116 2.51 -13.71 17.07
N THR A 117 3.40 -14.64 16.77
CA THR A 117 3.86 -14.94 15.41
C THR A 117 2.68 -15.27 14.50
N PHE A 118 1.77 -16.15 14.96
CA PHE A 118 0.58 -16.49 14.19
C PHE A 118 -0.31 -15.27 13.91
N ARG A 119 -0.55 -14.42 14.92
CA ARG A 119 -1.33 -13.19 14.75
C ARG A 119 -0.67 -12.19 13.80
N LEU A 120 0.65 -12.07 13.86
CA LEU A 120 1.40 -11.21 12.95
C LEU A 120 1.32 -11.73 11.50
N LEU A 121 1.42 -13.04 11.32
CA LEU A 121 1.25 -13.69 10.02
C LEU A 121 -0.15 -13.46 9.45
N GLU A 122 -1.20 -13.67 10.24
CA GLU A 122 -2.60 -13.39 9.83
C GLU A 122 -2.76 -11.92 9.41
N LYS A 123 -2.25 -10.98 10.20
CA LYS A 123 -2.29 -9.54 9.87
C LYS A 123 -1.57 -9.25 8.55
N ASN A 124 -0.41 -9.87 8.33
CA ASN A 124 0.35 -9.70 7.10
C ASN A 124 -0.43 -10.27 5.91
N PHE A 125 -1.05 -11.44 6.03
CA PHE A 125 -1.91 -12.00 5.01
C PHE A 125 -3.16 -11.16 4.73
N PHE A 126 -3.79 -10.56 5.75
CA PHE A 126 -4.86 -9.59 5.52
C PHE A 126 -4.37 -8.39 4.72
N THR A 127 -3.22 -7.83 5.08
CA THR A 127 -2.61 -6.71 4.34
C THR A 127 -2.30 -7.09 2.89
N ALA A 128 -1.75 -8.29 2.66
CA ALA A 128 -1.49 -8.82 1.33
C ALA A 128 -2.80 -8.99 0.56
N TYR A 129 -3.80 -9.62 1.18
CA TYR A 129 -5.11 -9.81 0.57
C TYR A 129 -5.73 -8.49 0.16
N LEU A 130 -5.67 -7.43 0.97
CA LEU A 130 -6.25 -6.14 0.59
C LEU A 130 -5.66 -5.55 -0.70
N ASN A 131 -4.42 -5.89 -1.04
CA ASN A 131 -3.67 -5.28 -2.15
C ASN A 131 -3.40 -6.23 -3.33
N ILE A 132 -3.74 -7.52 -3.22
CA ILE A 132 -3.57 -8.51 -4.29
C ILE A 132 -4.79 -8.51 -5.24
N PHE A 133 -4.53 -8.69 -6.54
CA PHE A 133 -5.59 -8.81 -7.55
C PHE A 133 -6.15 -10.24 -7.65
N GLY A 134 -7.41 -10.39 -8.07
CA GLY A 134 -8.02 -11.72 -8.27
C GLY A 134 -7.27 -12.57 -9.31
N SER A 135 -6.75 -11.95 -10.37
CA SER A 135 -5.91 -12.61 -11.37
C SER A 135 -4.60 -13.16 -10.76
N GLN A 136 -4.01 -12.44 -9.79
CA GLN A 136 -2.80 -12.86 -9.10
C GLN A 136 -3.08 -14.02 -8.13
N ILE A 137 -4.22 -14.01 -7.44
CA ILE A 137 -4.67 -15.16 -6.64
C ILE A 137 -4.83 -16.39 -7.55
N SER A 138 -5.48 -16.23 -8.70
CA SER A 138 -5.64 -17.30 -9.69
C SER A 138 -4.29 -17.82 -10.21
N ALA A 139 -3.30 -16.94 -10.37
CA ALA A 139 -1.94 -17.32 -10.73
C ALA A 139 -1.26 -18.15 -9.62
N LEU A 140 -1.42 -17.77 -8.35
CA LEU A 140 -0.93 -18.56 -7.21
C LEU A 140 -1.57 -19.95 -7.16
N GLU A 141 -2.87 -20.07 -7.42
CA GLU A 141 -3.54 -21.37 -7.47
C GLU A 141 -2.98 -22.27 -8.57
N LYS A 142 -2.70 -21.71 -9.76
CA LYS A 142 -2.05 -22.45 -10.85
C LYS A 142 -0.63 -22.91 -10.46
N LEU A 143 0.15 -22.04 -9.82
CA LEU A 143 1.50 -22.36 -9.33
C LEU A 143 1.50 -23.38 -8.18
N ASN A 144 0.40 -23.46 -7.42
CA ASN A 144 0.22 -24.46 -6.37
C ASN A 144 0.01 -25.88 -6.92
N VAL A 145 -0.50 -26.01 -8.15
CA VAL A 145 -0.60 -27.31 -8.82
C VAL A 145 0.74 -27.75 -9.36
N GLN A 146 1.46 -26.86 -10.04
CA GLN A 146 2.76 -27.17 -10.63
C GLN A 146 3.60 -25.91 -10.89
N PRO A 147 4.94 -26.02 -10.91
CA PRO A 147 5.82 -24.98 -11.45
C PRO A 147 5.47 -24.60 -12.88
N ILE A 148 5.63 -23.33 -13.22
CA ILE A 148 5.36 -22.81 -14.57
C ILE A 148 6.64 -22.19 -15.12
N ASN A 149 7.03 -22.56 -16.33
CA ASN A 149 8.18 -21.97 -17.00
C ASN A 149 7.89 -20.52 -17.44
N LYS A 150 8.97 -19.76 -17.67
CA LYS A 150 8.87 -18.34 -17.99
C LYS A 150 8.08 -18.04 -19.25
N ASP A 151 8.22 -18.86 -20.29
CA ASP A 151 7.52 -18.64 -21.57
C ASP A 151 6.02 -18.92 -21.44
N ARG A 152 5.64 -19.98 -20.74
CA ARG A 152 4.25 -20.27 -20.42
C ARG A 152 3.63 -19.18 -19.54
N ALA A 153 4.38 -18.64 -18.59
CA ALA A 153 3.92 -17.51 -17.78
C ALA A 153 3.68 -16.26 -18.64
N LYS A 154 4.53 -15.97 -19.64
CA LYS A 154 4.30 -14.87 -20.59
C LYS A 154 3.05 -15.09 -21.42
N GLU A 155 2.82 -16.32 -21.90
CA GLU A 155 1.59 -16.66 -22.65
C GLU A 155 0.35 -16.44 -21.80
N LEU A 156 0.31 -17.01 -20.58
CA LEU A 156 -0.81 -16.83 -19.65
C LEU A 156 -1.05 -15.36 -19.32
N PHE A 157 0.01 -14.57 -19.15
CA PHE A 157 -0.12 -13.14 -18.89
C PHE A 157 -0.63 -12.38 -20.11
N LYS A 158 -0.21 -12.75 -21.32
CA LYS A 158 -0.74 -12.16 -22.57
C LYS A 158 -2.23 -12.44 -22.75
N ASP A 159 -2.68 -13.64 -22.39
CA ASP A 159 -4.10 -13.97 -22.38
C ASP A 159 -4.86 -13.07 -21.39
N LEU A 160 -4.34 -12.88 -20.18
CA LEU A 160 -4.90 -11.95 -19.19
C LEU A 160 -4.93 -10.48 -19.67
N GLN A 161 -3.91 -10.03 -20.39
CA GLN A 161 -3.88 -8.68 -21.00
C GLN A 161 -4.93 -8.49 -22.10
N SER A 162 -5.38 -9.59 -22.73
CA SER A 162 -6.45 -9.54 -23.72
C SER A 162 -7.83 -9.41 -23.06
N GLU A 163 -8.01 -10.02 -21.90
CA GLU A 163 -9.25 -9.97 -21.10
C GLU A 163 -9.38 -8.66 -20.32
N HIS A 164 -8.25 -8.07 -19.91
CA HIS A 164 -8.23 -6.89 -19.04
C HIS A 164 -7.35 -5.77 -19.59
N GLU A 165 -7.97 -4.66 -19.97
CA GLU A 165 -7.29 -3.54 -20.63
C GLU A 165 -6.26 -2.85 -19.72
N GLU A 166 -6.50 -2.83 -18.42
CA GLU A 166 -5.64 -2.20 -17.42
C GLU A 166 -4.25 -2.86 -17.34
N LEU A 167 -4.17 -4.15 -17.69
CA LEU A 167 -2.93 -4.94 -17.66
C LEU A 167 -2.02 -4.71 -18.87
N ARG A 168 -2.53 -4.10 -19.95
CA ARG A 168 -1.75 -3.90 -21.20
C ARG A 168 -0.52 -3.02 -21.02
N LYS A 169 -0.53 -2.14 -20.02
CA LYS A 169 0.61 -1.25 -19.68
C LYS A 169 1.68 -1.91 -18.83
N PHE A 170 1.41 -3.09 -18.27
CA PHE A 170 2.32 -3.79 -17.37
C PHE A 170 3.11 -4.87 -18.11
N SER A 171 4.38 -5.04 -17.73
CA SER A 171 5.16 -6.24 -18.09
C SER A 171 4.85 -7.40 -17.15
N LEU A 172 5.17 -8.63 -17.56
CA LEU A 172 5.06 -9.82 -16.71
C LEU A 172 5.82 -9.63 -15.39
N ASP A 173 7.04 -9.09 -15.45
CA ASP A 173 7.85 -8.86 -14.26
C ASP A 173 7.20 -7.83 -13.32
N GLN A 174 6.61 -6.76 -13.84
CA GLN A 174 5.87 -5.78 -13.03
C GLN A 174 4.63 -6.40 -12.38
N TYR A 175 3.90 -7.23 -13.13
CA TYR A 175 2.73 -7.94 -12.64
C TYR A 175 3.08 -8.93 -11.52
N LEU A 176 4.17 -9.68 -11.67
CA LEU A 176 4.63 -10.65 -10.68
C LEU A 176 5.40 -10.01 -9.52
N ASN A 177 5.89 -8.78 -9.66
CA ASN A 177 6.71 -8.11 -8.64
C ASN A 177 6.03 -8.09 -7.27
N TYR A 178 4.72 -7.88 -7.24
CA TYR A 178 3.96 -7.95 -6.00
C TYR A 178 4.05 -9.32 -5.33
N LEU A 179 3.90 -10.40 -6.10
CA LEU A 179 3.99 -11.77 -5.58
C LEU A 179 5.40 -12.13 -5.11
N PHE A 180 6.44 -11.59 -5.77
CA PHE A 180 7.82 -11.73 -5.31
C PHE A 180 8.09 -10.96 -4.02
N ASN A 181 7.62 -9.71 -3.92
CA ASN A 181 7.85 -8.87 -2.74
C ASN A 181 7.16 -9.41 -1.48
N TRP A 182 6.03 -10.11 -1.65
CA TRP A 182 5.35 -10.82 -0.57
C TRP A 182 5.87 -12.24 -0.35
N GLU A 183 6.92 -12.63 -1.06
CA GLU A 183 7.52 -13.96 -0.99
C GLU A 183 6.50 -15.07 -1.25
N PHE A 184 5.46 -14.83 -2.05
CA PHE A 184 4.46 -15.85 -2.39
C PHE A 184 4.95 -16.77 -3.50
N ILE A 185 5.84 -16.28 -4.34
CA ILE A 185 6.47 -17.03 -5.41
C ILE A 185 7.98 -16.80 -5.41
N GLU A 186 8.70 -17.77 -5.96
CA GLU A 186 10.15 -17.72 -6.15
C GLU A 186 10.51 -18.16 -7.56
N ARG A 187 11.75 -17.84 -7.97
CA ARG A 187 12.36 -18.35 -9.19
C ARG A 187 13.27 -19.51 -8.84
N ASP A 188 13.30 -20.52 -9.69
CA ASP A 188 14.29 -21.60 -9.58
C ASP A 188 15.72 -21.07 -9.80
N GLU A 189 16.73 -21.86 -9.47
CA GLU A 189 18.15 -21.46 -9.54
C GLU A 189 18.57 -20.96 -10.94
N ASP A 190 18.02 -21.58 -12.00
CA ASP A 190 18.25 -21.19 -13.39
C ASP A 190 17.42 -19.98 -13.85
N GLY A 191 16.47 -19.52 -13.03
CA GLY A 191 15.56 -18.42 -13.34
C GLY A 191 14.49 -18.73 -14.39
N GLU A 192 14.41 -19.97 -14.86
CA GLU A 192 13.54 -20.41 -15.95
C GLU A 192 12.13 -20.83 -15.51
N GLN A 193 11.94 -21.11 -14.20
CA GLN A 193 10.67 -21.55 -13.65
C GLN A 193 10.25 -20.70 -12.46
N PHE A 194 8.94 -20.48 -12.36
CA PHE A 194 8.28 -19.89 -11.21
C PHE A 194 7.64 -20.99 -10.36
N ARG A 195 7.82 -20.90 -9.04
CA ARG A 195 7.27 -21.85 -8.06
C ARG A 195 6.57 -21.09 -6.96
N ILE A 196 5.53 -21.68 -6.37
CA ILE A 196 4.92 -21.13 -5.15
C ILE A 196 5.77 -21.50 -3.93
N THR A 197 6.00 -20.53 -3.06
CA THR A 197 6.74 -20.74 -1.80
C THR A 197 5.84 -21.38 -0.74
N GLN A 198 6.38 -21.68 0.45
CA GLN A 198 5.54 -22.08 1.59
C GLN A 198 4.62 -20.93 2.04
N ASN A 199 5.14 -19.70 2.08
CA ASN A 199 4.36 -18.52 2.45
C ASN A 199 3.16 -18.29 1.51
N GLY A 200 3.36 -18.49 0.20
CA GLY A 200 2.27 -18.42 -0.78
C GLY A 200 1.21 -19.50 -0.58
N ARG A 201 1.62 -20.73 -0.22
CA ARG A 201 0.68 -21.82 0.11
C ARG A 201 -0.11 -21.52 1.37
N ASP A 202 0.56 -21.04 2.41
CA ASP A 202 -0.07 -20.67 3.68
C ASP A 202 -1.06 -19.52 3.48
N PHE A 203 -0.74 -18.56 2.61
CA PHE A 203 -1.66 -17.50 2.19
C PHE A 203 -2.93 -18.07 1.53
N LEU A 204 -2.81 -19.04 0.62
CA LEU A 204 -3.99 -19.68 0.00
C LEU A 204 -4.86 -20.44 1.02
N VAL A 205 -4.24 -21.12 1.99
CA VAL A 205 -4.94 -21.78 3.11
C VAL A 205 -5.66 -20.74 3.97
N PHE A 206 -5.01 -19.61 4.25
CA PHE A 206 -5.60 -18.49 4.97
C PHE A 206 -6.85 -17.93 4.27
N LEU A 207 -6.83 -17.76 2.95
CA LEU A 207 -8.01 -17.32 2.19
C LEU A 207 -9.18 -18.29 2.36
N GLN A 208 -8.90 -19.60 2.31
CA GLN A 208 -9.91 -20.64 2.47
C GLN A 208 -10.47 -20.68 3.89
N SER A 209 -9.62 -20.60 4.91
CA SER A 209 -10.05 -20.68 6.32
C SER A 209 -10.89 -19.49 6.75
N HIS A 210 -10.65 -18.32 6.15
CA HIS A 210 -11.41 -17.08 6.41
C HIS A 210 -12.59 -16.87 5.46
N GLY A 211 -12.83 -17.77 4.50
CA GLY A 211 -13.91 -17.64 3.53
C GLY A 211 -13.80 -16.41 2.62
N LEU A 212 -12.57 -15.97 2.35
CA LEU A 212 -12.32 -14.77 1.55
C LEU A 212 -12.51 -15.07 0.05
N PRO A 213 -13.25 -14.23 -0.70
CA PRO A 213 -13.46 -14.45 -2.13
C PRO A 213 -12.16 -14.33 -2.92
N LYS A 214 -11.97 -15.25 -3.85
CA LYS A 214 -10.79 -15.29 -4.74
C LYS A 214 -11.04 -14.56 -6.06
N ASP A 215 -12.30 -14.52 -6.49
CA ASP A 215 -12.75 -13.75 -7.64
C ASP A 215 -12.88 -12.28 -7.23
N ARG A 216 -11.81 -11.54 -7.45
CA ARG A 216 -11.68 -10.14 -7.07
C ARG A 216 -11.38 -9.29 -8.30
N PRO A 217 -11.82 -8.02 -8.30
CA PRO A 217 -11.43 -7.09 -9.35
C PRO A 217 -9.90 -6.95 -9.41
N LEU A 218 -9.44 -6.52 -10.58
CA LEU A 218 -8.10 -5.98 -10.77
C LEU A 218 -7.92 -4.64 -10.07
#